data_AF-A0A5S4X141-F1
#
_entry.id   AF-A0A5S4X141-F1
#
_cell.length_a   1.000
_cell.length_b   1.000
_cell.length_c   1.000
_cell.angle_alpha   90.00
_cell.angle_beta   90.00
_cell.angle_gamma   90.00
#
_symmetry.space_group_name_H-M   'P 1'
#
loop_
_entity.id
_entity.type
_entity.pdbx_description
1 polymer ?
#
loop_
_entity_poly.entity_id
_entity_poly.type
_entity_poly.pdbx_seq_one_letter_code
_entity_poly.pdbx_strand_id
1 'polypeptide(L)'
;MSFMNRRLFECTRLSAEREQDMVLLRVFAAAFVCLCFQAGFAFAEDTLGQLAGSWKLSSWTIQIIGGEAAEPFGPNPKGRAIFAADGYVTFVTVAANRKPATSNDESAALLKSLLAYSGKFTIEGDKFTTKVDISANELLTGQDQVRFFKLEGDQLTIRTAEQVSSVLPGKRVVGSLTWERER
;
A
#
# COMPACT_ATOMS: atom_id res chain seq x y z
N MET A 1 -44.10 44.80 38.14
CA MET A 1 -42.64 44.57 38.13
C MET A 1 -42.20 43.09 38.16
N SER A 2 -43.08 42.11 38.46
CA SER A 2 -42.70 40.70 38.65
C SER A 2 -42.50 39.88 37.36
N PHE A 3 -43.18 40.23 36.26
CA PHE A 3 -43.21 39.41 35.04
C PHE A 3 -41.98 39.55 34.14
N MET A 4 -41.33 40.72 34.13
CA MET A 4 -40.23 41.03 33.21
C MET A 4 -38.90 40.40 33.65
N ASN A 5 -38.68 40.26 34.96
CA ASN A 5 -37.51 39.57 35.51
C ASN A 5 -37.54 38.06 35.25
N ARG A 6 -38.72 37.42 35.28
CA ARG A 6 -38.83 35.97 34.99
C ARG A 6 -38.43 35.62 33.55
N ARG A 7 -38.86 36.42 32.58
CA ARG A 7 -38.54 36.19 31.16
C ARG A 7 -37.07 36.39 30.83
N LEU A 8 -36.43 37.38 31.46
CA LEU A 8 -34.99 37.60 31.30
C LEU A 8 -34.21 36.42 31.88
N PHE A 9 -34.55 35.94 33.08
CA PHE A 9 -33.92 34.77 33.69
C PHE A 9 -34.08 33.48 32.87
N GLU A 10 -35.25 33.22 32.28
CA GLU A 10 -35.45 32.08 31.38
C GLU A 10 -34.62 32.18 30.10
N CYS A 11 -34.52 33.38 29.51
CA CYS A 11 -33.73 33.61 28.30
C CYS A 11 -32.23 33.39 28.54
N THR A 12 -31.68 33.85 29.67
CA THR A 12 -30.27 33.62 30.04
C THR A 12 -29.98 32.16 30.37
N ARG A 13 -30.96 31.44 30.93
CA ARG A 13 -30.82 30.01 31.24
C ARG A 13 -30.80 29.16 29.97
N LEU A 14 -31.71 29.45 29.03
CA LEU A 14 -31.76 28.82 27.71
C LEU A 14 -30.51 29.10 26.88
N SER A 15 -29.91 30.30 26.98
CA SER A 15 -28.65 30.60 26.29
C SER A 15 -27.46 29.81 26.89
N ALA A 16 -27.42 29.65 28.21
CA ALA A 16 -26.37 28.89 28.89
C ALA A 16 -26.48 27.38 28.63
N GLU A 17 -27.70 26.82 28.63
CA GLU A 17 -27.95 25.41 28.25
C GLU A 17 -27.52 25.15 26.81
N ARG A 18 -27.85 26.06 25.88
CA ARG A 18 -27.45 25.95 24.46
C ARG A 18 -25.94 26.05 24.24
N GLU A 19 -25.25 26.85 25.05
CA GLU A 19 -23.79 26.98 25.02
C GLU A 19 -23.11 25.72 25.60
N GLN A 20 -23.66 25.16 26.68
CA GLN A 20 -23.21 23.87 27.24
C GLN A 20 -23.41 22.71 26.27
N ASP A 21 -24.57 22.62 25.60
CA ASP A 21 -24.84 21.60 24.59
C ASP A 21 -23.87 21.70 23.40
N MET A 22 -23.54 22.92 22.97
CA MET A 22 -22.59 23.15 21.89
C MET A 22 -21.14 22.80 22.29
N VAL A 23 -20.74 23.10 23.53
CA VAL A 23 -19.43 22.70 24.07
C VAL A 23 -19.35 21.17 24.19
N LEU A 24 -20.40 20.55 24.72
CA LEU A 24 -20.49 19.10 24.88
C LEU A 24 -20.46 18.38 23.52
N LEU A 25 -21.19 18.89 22.52
CA LEU A 25 -21.17 18.38 21.14
C LEU A 25 -19.77 18.49 20.51
N ARG A 26 -19.04 19.59 20.75
CA ARG A 26 -17.67 19.76 20.26
C ARG A 26 -16.68 18.80 20.94
N VAL A 27 -16.83 18.57 22.25
CA VAL A 27 -16.02 17.60 23.01
C VAL A 27 -16.28 16.19 22.51
N PHE A 28 -17.53 15.81 22.28
CA PHE A 28 -17.87 14.50 21.71
C PHE A 28 -17.36 14.34 20.26
N ALA A 29 -17.48 15.37 19.42
CA ALA A 29 -16.93 15.34 18.07
C ALA A 29 -15.40 15.20 18.06
N ALA A 30 -14.69 15.93 18.93
CA ALA A 30 -13.23 15.82 19.08
C ALA A 30 -12.81 14.44 19.62
N ALA A 31 -13.53 13.90 20.62
CA ALA A 31 -13.28 12.57 21.15
C ALA A 31 -13.51 11.47 20.11
N PHE A 32 -14.57 11.60 19.30
CA PHE A 32 -14.86 10.67 18.20
C PHE A 32 -13.77 10.70 17.12
N VAL A 33 -13.33 11.90 16.70
CA VAL A 33 -12.21 12.05 15.75
C VAL A 33 -10.92 11.46 16.30
N CYS A 34 -10.59 11.69 17.58
CA CYS A 34 -9.43 11.08 18.24
C CYS A 34 -9.51 9.55 18.26
N LEU A 35 -10.67 8.98 18.61
CA LEU A 35 -10.88 7.53 18.62
C LEU A 35 -10.72 6.91 17.23
N CYS A 36 -11.27 7.54 16.19
CA CYS A 36 -11.09 7.09 14.81
C CYS A 36 -9.63 7.13 14.36
N PHE A 37 -8.88 8.18 14.75
CA PHE A 37 -7.46 8.30 14.43
C PHE A 37 -6.61 7.23 15.13
N GLN A 38 -6.87 6.98 16.42
CA GLN A 38 -6.14 5.98 17.20
C GLN A 38 -6.38 4.56 16.67
N ALA A 39 -7.62 4.23 16.31
CA ALA A 39 -7.93 2.93 15.73
C ALA A 39 -7.17 2.71 14.41
N GLY A 40 -7.18 3.69 13.50
CA GLY A 40 -6.49 3.59 12.21
C GLY A 40 -4.97 3.40 12.36
N PHE A 41 -4.33 4.11 13.31
CA PHE A 41 -2.90 3.99 13.56
C PHE A 41 -2.52 2.61 14.12
N ALA A 42 -3.29 2.07 15.06
CA ALA A 42 -3.05 0.76 15.65
C ALA A 42 -3.16 -0.39 14.63
N PHE A 43 -4.15 -0.34 13.73
CA PHE A 43 -4.28 -1.33 12.64
C PHE A 43 -3.09 -1.29 11.67
N ALA A 44 -2.59 -0.10 11.35
CA ALA A 44 -1.44 0.06 10.47
C ALA A 44 -0.14 -0.48 11.10
N GLU A 45 0.10 -0.24 12.39
CA GLU A 45 1.25 -0.78 13.13
C GLU A 45 1.22 -2.31 13.21
N ASP A 46 0.07 -2.91 13.54
CA ASP A 46 -0.08 -4.37 13.58
C ASP A 46 0.19 -4.99 12.20
N THR A 47 -0.39 -4.41 11.14
CA THR A 47 -0.21 -4.92 9.78
C THR A 47 1.24 -4.76 9.30
N LEU A 48 1.92 -3.67 9.67
CA LEU A 48 3.34 -3.48 9.39
C LEU A 48 4.18 -4.56 10.08
N GLY A 49 3.91 -4.84 11.35
CA GLY A 49 4.58 -5.91 12.10
C GLY A 49 4.38 -7.29 11.46
N GLN A 50 3.18 -7.55 10.94
CA GLN A 50 2.88 -8.80 10.24
C GLN A 50 3.56 -8.88 8.85
N LEU A 51 3.64 -7.78 8.10
CA LEU A 51 4.32 -7.75 6.80
C LEU A 51 5.85 -7.77 6.92
N ALA A 52 6.41 -7.27 8.03
CA ALA A 52 7.84 -7.15 8.23
C ALA A 52 8.56 -8.49 7.99
N GLY A 53 9.70 -8.41 7.30
CA GLY A 53 10.54 -9.56 6.98
C GLY A 53 10.69 -9.80 5.48
N SER A 54 11.15 -11.02 5.17
CA SER A 54 11.48 -11.45 3.82
C SER A 54 10.43 -12.39 3.27
N TRP A 55 10.10 -12.20 2.00
CA TRP A 55 9.09 -12.96 1.29
C TRP A 55 9.65 -13.47 -0.04
N LYS A 56 9.43 -14.74 -0.34
CA LYS A 56 9.86 -15.41 -1.57
C LYS A 56 8.72 -15.44 -2.57
N LEU A 57 9.00 -15.04 -3.81
CA LEU A 57 8.02 -15.13 -4.89
C LEU A 57 7.70 -16.60 -5.19
N SER A 58 6.42 -16.96 -5.22
CA SER A 58 5.94 -18.28 -5.65
C SER A 58 5.26 -18.21 -7.02
N SER A 59 4.52 -17.13 -7.32
CA SER A 59 3.86 -16.95 -8.61
C SER A 59 3.77 -15.48 -9.03
N TRP A 60 3.77 -15.23 -10.34
CA TRP A 60 3.46 -13.91 -10.90
C TRP A 60 2.75 -14.04 -12.24
N THR A 61 1.51 -13.54 -12.29
CA THR A 61 0.72 -13.41 -13.51
C THR A 61 0.35 -11.96 -13.77
N ILE A 62 0.13 -11.64 -15.04
CA ILE A 62 -0.33 -10.35 -15.50
C ILE A 62 -1.55 -10.55 -16.38
N GLN A 63 -2.66 -9.90 -16.04
CA GLN A 63 -3.79 -9.73 -16.95
C GLN A 63 -3.56 -8.49 -17.82
N ILE A 64 -3.47 -8.68 -19.14
CA ILE A 64 -3.39 -7.57 -20.10
C ILE A 64 -4.81 -7.04 -20.34
N ILE A 65 -4.97 -5.73 -20.28
CA ILE A 65 -6.27 -5.10 -20.50
C ILE A 65 -6.65 -5.23 -21.98
N GLY A 66 -7.78 -5.91 -22.25
CA GLY A 66 -8.21 -6.25 -23.60
C GLY A 66 -7.40 -7.37 -24.27
N GLY A 67 -6.61 -8.12 -23.51
CA GLY A 67 -5.82 -9.24 -24.01
C GLY A 67 -5.86 -10.46 -23.08
N GLU A 68 -4.99 -11.41 -23.33
CA GLU A 68 -4.86 -12.62 -22.52
C GLU A 68 -3.96 -12.40 -21.29
N ALA A 69 -4.07 -13.29 -20.31
CA ALA A 69 -3.15 -13.34 -19.20
C ALA A 69 -1.77 -13.85 -19.67
N ALA A 70 -0.72 -13.38 -19.03
CA ALA A 70 0.66 -13.75 -19.33
C ALA A 70 1.49 -13.93 -18.06
N GLU A 71 2.52 -14.75 -18.16
CA GLU A 71 3.60 -14.84 -17.16
C GLU A 71 4.79 -14.03 -17.69
N PRO A 72 4.98 -12.78 -17.25
CA PRO A 72 5.93 -11.87 -17.90
C PRO A 72 7.37 -12.39 -17.87
N PHE A 73 7.73 -13.16 -16.84
CA PHE A 73 9.06 -13.73 -16.63
C PHE A 73 9.06 -15.27 -16.76
N GLY A 74 8.02 -15.82 -17.40
CA GLY A 74 7.81 -17.26 -17.56
C GLY A 74 7.48 -17.98 -16.26
N PRO A 75 7.42 -19.32 -16.30
CA PRO A 75 7.10 -20.13 -15.13
C PRO A 75 8.25 -20.13 -14.13
N ASN A 76 7.91 -20.17 -12.83
CA ASN A 76 8.84 -20.22 -11.69
C ASN A 76 9.85 -19.04 -11.63
N PRO A 77 9.38 -17.77 -11.71
CA PRO A 77 10.28 -16.63 -11.52
C PRO A 77 10.91 -16.66 -10.13
N LYS A 78 12.09 -16.06 -9.97
CA LYS A 78 12.75 -15.93 -8.67
C LYS A 78 12.57 -14.51 -8.18
N GLY A 79 12.18 -14.32 -6.92
CA GLY A 79 12.08 -12.98 -6.37
C GLY A 79 12.07 -12.93 -4.86
N ARG A 80 12.39 -11.75 -4.34
CA ARG A 80 12.29 -11.39 -2.94
C ARG A 80 11.53 -10.07 -2.80
N ALA A 81 10.57 -10.03 -1.88
CA ALA A 81 10.06 -8.79 -1.31
C ALA A 81 10.58 -8.68 0.13
N ILE A 82 11.11 -7.53 0.51
CA ILE A 82 11.58 -7.26 1.87
C ILE A 82 10.83 -6.05 2.38
N PHE A 83 10.02 -6.24 3.42
CA PHE A 83 9.38 -5.15 4.16
C PHE A 83 10.23 -4.91 5.40
N ALA A 84 10.96 -3.80 5.40
CA ALA A 84 11.84 -3.42 6.49
C ALA A 84 11.06 -2.70 7.59
N ALA A 85 11.50 -2.88 8.84
CA ALA A 85 10.84 -2.30 10.01
C ALA A 85 10.91 -0.76 10.05
N ASP A 86 11.83 -0.15 9.29
CA ASP A 86 11.98 1.29 9.14
C ASP A 86 11.08 1.90 8.05
N GLY A 87 10.15 1.11 7.50
CA GLY A 87 9.12 1.59 6.57
C GLY A 87 9.55 1.62 5.11
N TYR A 88 10.63 0.92 4.74
CA TYR A 88 11.00 0.68 3.34
C TYR A 88 10.54 -0.69 2.86
N VAL A 89 10.18 -0.77 1.58
CA VAL A 89 9.94 -2.03 0.90
C VAL A 89 10.83 -2.12 -0.32
N THR A 90 11.41 -3.30 -0.55
CA THR A 90 12.19 -3.60 -1.75
C THR A 90 11.62 -4.81 -2.44
N PHE A 91 11.41 -4.71 -3.76
CA PHE A 91 11.05 -5.83 -4.62
C PHE A 91 12.19 -6.09 -5.58
N VAL A 92 12.62 -7.34 -5.67
CA VAL A 92 13.54 -7.82 -6.70
C VAL A 92 12.96 -9.11 -7.27
N THR A 93 12.65 -9.12 -8.55
CA THR A 93 12.13 -10.27 -9.28
C THR A 93 12.92 -10.43 -10.57
N VAL A 94 13.26 -11.67 -10.90
CA VAL A 94 13.99 -12.02 -12.11
C VAL A 94 13.37 -13.24 -12.78
N ALA A 95 13.51 -13.34 -14.10
CA ALA A 95 13.15 -14.55 -14.82
C ALA A 95 13.95 -15.77 -14.35
N ALA A 96 13.34 -16.93 -14.48
CA ALA A 96 14.00 -18.20 -14.20
C ALA A 96 15.20 -18.43 -15.14
N ASN A 97 16.13 -19.29 -14.72
CA ASN A 97 17.21 -19.83 -15.58
C ASN A 97 18.11 -18.79 -16.28
N ARG A 98 18.26 -17.59 -15.71
CA ARG A 98 19.22 -16.57 -16.17
C ARG A 98 20.66 -17.11 -16.11
N LYS A 99 21.48 -16.72 -17.10
CA LYS A 99 22.91 -17.07 -17.20
C LYS A 99 23.78 -15.82 -17.08
N PRO A 100 25.04 -15.93 -16.65
CA PRO A 100 25.99 -14.83 -16.73
C PRO A 100 26.09 -14.33 -18.18
N ALA A 101 26.12 -13.00 -18.36
CA ALA A 101 26.31 -12.39 -19.66
C ALA A 101 27.79 -12.38 -20.05
N THR A 102 28.05 -12.59 -21.33
CA THR A 102 29.35 -12.55 -22.00
C THR A 102 29.40 -11.50 -23.11
N SER A 103 28.27 -10.83 -23.36
CA SER A 103 28.13 -9.75 -24.34
C SER A 103 27.18 -8.64 -23.85
N ASN A 104 27.15 -7.53 -24.57
CA ASN A 104 26.23 -6.42 -24.29
C ASN A 104 24.76 -6.82 -24.53
N ASP A 105 24.49 -7.62 -25.56
CA ASP A 105 23.13 -8.10 -25.86
C ASP A 105 22.59 -9.02 -24.75
N GLU A 106 23.44 -9.90 -24.23
CA GLU A 106 23.10 -10.75 -23.09
C GLU A 106 22.89 -9.91 -21.82
N SER A 107 23.71 -8.88 -21.58
CA SER A 107 23.52 -7.94 -20.48
C SER A 107 22.17 -7.20 -20.59
N ALA A 108 21.80 -6.76 -21.79
CA ALA A 108 20.51 -6.13 -22.03
C ALA A 108 19.33 -7.08 -21.80
N ALA A 109 19.47 -8.37 -22.16
CA ALA A 109 18.46 -9.39 -21.89
C ALA A 109 18.30 -9.66 -20.37
N LEU A 110 19.38 -9.60 -19.61
CA LEU A 110 19.34 -9.70 -18.14
C LEU A 110 18.62 -8.51 -17.49
N LEU A 111 18.78 -7.30 -18.04
CA LEU A 111 18.05 -6.12 -17.58
C LEU A 111 16.56 -6.19 -17.94
N LYS A 112 16.22 -6.64 -19.16
CA LYS A 112 14.82 -6.82 -19.59
C LYS A 112 14.06 -7.89 -18.79
N SER A 113 14.79 -8.78 -18.11
CA SER A 113 14.24 -9.83 -17.25
C SER A 113 14.47 -9.57 -15.76
N LEU A 114 14.57 -8.29 -15.38
CA LEU A 114 14.68 -7.79 -14.01
C LEU A 114 13.53 -6.80 -13.73
N LEU A 115 12.83 -7.02 -12.63
CA LEU A 115 12.01 -6.01 -11.96
C LEU A 115 12.68 -5.74 -10.62
N ALA A 116 13.20 -4.54 -10.42
CA ALA A 116 13.75 -4.13 -9.14
C ALA A 116 13.33 -2.70 -8.81
N TYR A 117 12.79 -2.49 -7.63
CA TYR A 117 12.52 -1.16 -7.10
C TYR A 117 12.46 -1.17 -5.57
N SER A 118 12.72 -0.01 -4.98
CA SER A 118 12.63 0.24 -3.56
C SER A 118 11.98 1.60 -3.29
N GLY A 119 11.53 1.78 -2.06
CA GLY A 119 11.03 3.06 -1.59
C GLY A 119 10.32 2.95 -0.25
N LYS A 120 9.99 4.11 0.31
CA LYS A 120 9.14 4.16 1.50
C LYS A 120 7.74 3.68 1.15
N PHE A 121 7.11 2.93 2.05
CA PHE A 121 5.73 2.54 1.89
C PHE A 121 4.84 2.96 3.06
N THR A 122 3.57 3.16 2.77
CA THR A 122 2.51 3.38 3.75
C THR A 122 1.43 2.33 3.57
N ILE A 123 0.76 1.96 4.67
CA ILE A 123 -0.35 0.99 4.68
C ILE A 123 -1.64 1.75 5.00
N GLU A 124 -2.69 1.48 4.23
CA GLU A 124 -4.03 2.03 4.41
C GLU A 124 -5.05 0.90 4.19
N GLY A 125 -5.49 0.24 5.26
CA GLY A 125 -6.39 -0.91 5.16
C GLY A 125 -5.74 -2.08 4.42
N ASP A 126 -6.36 -2.54 3.33
CA ASP A 126 -5.93 -3.67 2.51
C ASP A 126 -4.97 -3.28 1.37
N LYS A 127 -4.45 -2.06 1.38
CA LYS A 127 -3.47 -1.59 0.39
C LYS A 127 -2.23 -1.02 1.05
N PHE A 128 -1.10 -1.17 0.37
CA PHE A 128 0.09 -0.39 0.62
C PHE A 128 0.50 0.38 -0.63
N THR A 129 1.09 1.56 -0.43
CA THR A 129 1.59 2.41 -1.50
C THR A 129 3.08 2.61 -1.31
N THR A 130 3.88 2.23 -2.30
CA THR A 130 5.34 2.50 -2.30
C THR A 130 5.62 3.77 -3.08
N LYS A 131 6.26 4.75 -2.46
CA LYS A 131 6.85 5.92 -3.14
C LYS A 131 8.22 5.53 -3.65
N VAL A 132 8.33 5.20 -4.92
CA VAL A 132 9.55 4.63 -5.49
C VAL A 132 10.61 5.71 -5.63
N ASP A 133 11.77 5.49 -5.00
CA ASP A 133 12.95 6.38 -5.10
C ASP A 133 14.14 5.71 -5.83
N ILE A 134 14.18 4.38 -5.88
CA ILE A 134 15.20 3.60 -6.58
C ILE A 134 14.52 2.57 -7.48
N SER A 135 14.86 2.52 -8.77
CA SER A 135 14.40 1.45 -9.66
C SER A 135 15.43 1.06 -10.74
N ALA A 136 15.38 -0.20 -11.18
CA ALA A 136 16.10 -0.65 -12.38
C ALA A 136 15.41 -0.20 -13.67
N ASN A 137 14.13 0.16 -13.62
CA ASN A 137 13.40 0.75 -14.73
C ASN A 137 12.84 2.11 -14.30
N GLU A 138 13.45 3.17 -14.80
CA GLU A 138 13.12 4.56 -14.45
C GLU A 138 11.68 4.96 -14.73
N LEU A 139 10.90 4.17 -15.48
CA LEU A 139 9.46 4.33 -15.57
C LEU A 139 8.76 4.34 -14.19
N LEU A 140 9.34 3.66 -13.20
CA LEU A 140 8.78 3.55 -11.85
C LEU A 140 9.27 4.65 -10.91
N THR A 141 10.41 5.27 -11.18
CA THR A 141 11.04 6.24 -10.28
C THR A 141 10.16 7.49 -10.12
N GLY A 142 9.94 7.90 -8.87
CA GLY A 142 9.05 9.02 -8.53
C GLY A 142 7.55 8.71 -8.65
N GLN A 143 7.17 7.48 -9.00
CA GLN A 143 5.77 7.07 -9.09
C GLN A 143 5.29 6.38 -7.81
N ASP A 144 4.00 6.54 -7.52
CA ASP A 144 3.33 5.80 -6.47
C ASP A 144 2.92 4.42 -6.99
N GLN A 145 3.42 3.37 -6.34
CA GLN A 145 3.08 1.99 -6.66
C GLN A 145 2.06 1.47 -5.65
N VAL A 146 0.78 1.51 -6.05
CA VAL A 146 -0.34 1.01 -5.24
C VAL A 146 -0.47 -0.51 -5.39
N ARG A 147 -0.55 -1.21 -4.27
CA ARG A 147 -0.70 -2.66 -4.17
C ARG A 147 -1.80 -2.98 -3.17
N PHE A 148 -2.80 -3.72 -3.62
CA PHE A 148 -3.76 -4.38 -2.74
C PHE A 148 -3.15 -5.68 -2.27
N PHE A 149 -3.33 -6.03 -1.01
CA PHE A 149 -2.73 -7.23 -0.46
C PHE A 149 -3.69 -7.98 0.46
N LYS A 150 -3.41 -9.27 0.61
CA LYS A 150 -4.05 -10.14 1.58
C LYS A 150 -2.97 -10.98 2.26
N LEU A 151 -3.02 -11.04 3.58
CA LEU A 151 -2.10 -11.82 4.40
C LEU A 151 -2.85 -12.99 5.04
N GLU A 152 -2.39 -14.21 4.78
CA GLU A 152 -2.96 -15.44 5.32
C GLU A 152 -1.83 -16.32 5.88
N GLY A 153 -1.50 -16.08 7.14
CA GLY A 153 -0.37 -16.73 7.81
C GLY A 153 0.97 -16.38 7.15
N ASP A 154 1.59 -17.38 6.53
CA ASP A 154 2.87 -17.24 5.82
C ASP A 154 2.71 -16.93 4.33
N GLN A 155 1.49 -16.73 3.84
CA GLN A 155 1.23 -16.35 2.45
C GLN A 155 0.80 -14.89 2.32
N LEU A 156 1.45 -14.16 1.42
CA LEU A 156 1.14 -12.80 1.02
C LEU A 156 0.72 -12.78 -0.45
N THR A 157 -0.54 -12.45 -0.71
CA THR A 157 -1.02 -12.20 -2.07
C THR A 157 -1.03 -10.70 -2.34
N ILE A 158 -0.47 -10.27 -3.46
CA ILE A 158 -0.44 -8.88 -3.92
C ILE A 158 -1.14 -8.78 -5.27
N ARG A 159 -2.03 -7.80 -5.41
CA ARG A 159 -2.63 -7.39 -6.68
C ARG A 159 -2.31 -5.92 -6.95
N THR A 160 -1.88 -5.59 -8.16
CA THR A 160 -1.63 -4.19 -8.53
C THR A 160 -2.93 -3.45 -8.84
N ALA A 161 -2.93 -2.12 -8.74
CA ALA A 161 -3.88 -1.31 -9.50
C ALA A 161 -3.67 -1.52 -11.01
N GLU A 162 -4.65 -1.12 -11.83
CA GLU A 162 -4.44 -1.05 -13.28
C GLU A 162 -3.38 0.01 -13.59
N GLN A 163 -2.33 -0.36 -14.30
CA GLN A 163 -1.16 0.49 -14.54
C GLN A 163 -0.51 0.20 -15.88
N VAL A 164 0.37 1.11 -16.34
CA VAL A 164 1.27 0.80 -17.46
C VAL A 164 2.30 -0.22 -16.98
N SER A 165 2.51 -1.27 -17.78
CA SER A 165 3.43 -2.34 -17.41
C SER A 165 4.88 -1.88 -17.55
N SER A 166 5.68 -2.11 -16.50
CA SER A 166 7.13 -1.90 -16.51
C SER A 166 7.91 -3.05 -17.17
N VAL A 167 7.25 -4.17 -17.47
CA VAL A 167 7.88 -5.37 -18.06
C VAL A 167 7.27 -5.79 -19.41
N LEU A 168 6.12 -5.24 -19.78
CA LEU A 168 5.48 -5.42 -21.09
C LEU A 168 5.24 -4.04 -21.73
N PRO A 169 6.23 -3.50 -22.47
CA PRO A 169 6.17 -2.15 -23.00
C PRO A 169 4.88 -1.85 -23.78
N GLY A 170 4.27 -0.69 -23.50
CA GLY A 170 3.06 -0.22 -24.17
C GLY A 170 1.76 -0.93 -23.77
N LYS A 171 1.79 -1.86 -22.80
CA LYS A 171 0.59 -2.56 -22.30
C LYS A 171 0.10 -1.96 -20.98
N ARG A 172 -1.21 -1.87 -20.81
CA ARG A 172 -1.86 -1.68 -19.50
C ARG A 172 -2.23 -3.02 -18.91
N VAL A 173 -2.02 -3.16 -17.60
CA VAL A 173 -2.03 -4.45 -16.93
C VAL A 173 -2.56 -4.38 -15.50
N VAL A 174 -3.06 -5.51 -15.01
CA VAL A 174 -3.23 -5.82 -13.58
C VAL A 174 -2.36 -7.03 -13.27
N GLY A 175 -1.44 -6.90 -12.32
CA GLY A 175 -0.59 -7.99 -11.85
C GLY A 175 -1.15 -8.68 -10.61
N SER A 176 -0.97 -10.00 -10.53
CA SER A 176 -1.25 -10.82 -9.36
C SER A 176 0.01 -11.60 -8.98
N LEU A 177 0.43 -11.50 -7.73
CA LEU A 177 1.65 -12.12 -7.21
C LEU A 177 1.33 -12.84 -5.91
N THR A 178 1.88 -14.04 -5.75
CA THR A 178 1.86 -14.77 -4.48
C THR A 178 3.28 -14.87 -3.96
N TRP A 179 3.42 -14.60 -2.67
CA TRP A 179 4.68 -14.64 -1.94
C TRP A 179 4.52 -15.50 -0.69
N GLU A 180 5.58 -16.20 -0.32
CA GLU A 180 5.65 -17.03 0.88
C GLU A 180 6.70 -16.47 1.83
N ARG A 181 6.41 -16.44 3.13
CA ARG A 181 7.34 -15.93 4.14
C ARG A 181 8.60 -16.81 4.17
N GLU A 182 9.77 -16.16 4.18
CA GLU A 182 11.04 -16.81 4.43
C GLU A 182 11.21 -17.00 5.95
N ARG A 183 11.55 -18.23 6.36
CA ARG A 183 11.76 -18.63 7.76
C ARG A 183 13.24 -18.72 8.08
#